data_AF-A0A967YI70-F1
#
_entry.id   AF-A0A967YI70-F1
#
_cell.length_a   1.000
_cell.length_b   1.000
_cell.length_c   1.000
_cell.angle_alpha   90.00
_cell.angle_beta   90.00
_cell.angle_gamma   90.00
#
_symmetry.space_group_name_H-M   'P 1'
#
loop_
_entity.id
_entity.type
_entity.pdbx_description
1 polymer ?
#
loop_
_entity_poly.entity_id
_entity_poly.type
_entity_poly.pdbx_seq_one_letter_code
_entity_poly.pdbx_strand_id
1 'polypeptide(L)'
;MGPLPMPLKEVDRVEVLTLMDNFVDVLLEDTAVVTRPPKAVGEEIPTDTLLAEHGLCLLVKVQQGAEKHTILFDTGYNNMGVLHNMDKLAVDPNEMEAIVLSHAHM
;
A
#
# COMPACT_ATOMS: atom_id res chain seq x y z
N MET A 1 -19.93 17.90 14.48
CA MET A 1 -19.81 16.44 14.26
C MET A 1 -20.28 15.76 15.52
N GLY A 2 -21.34 14.94 15.46
CA GLY A 2 -21.73 14.11 16.60
C GLY A 2 -20.65 13.05 16.90
N PRO A 3 -20.70 12.39 18.08
CA PRO A 3 -19.79 11.29 18.36
C PRO A 3 -19.94 10.21 17.29
N LEU A 4 -18.82 9.62 16.87
CA LEU A 4 -18.84 8.47 15.97
C LEU A 4 -19.65 7.33 16.62
N PRO A 5 -20.45 6.57 15.85
CA PRO A 5 -21.30 5.51 16.37
C PRO A 5 -20.52 4.38 17.07
N MET A 6 -19.19 4.32 16.87
CA MET A 6 -18.26 3.59 17.72
C MET A 6 -17.07 4.49 18.08
N PRO A 7 -16.59 4.50 19.34
CA PRO A 7 -15.36 5.16 19.69
C PRO A 7 -14.19 4.49 18.97
N LEU A 8 -13.38 5.29 18.26
CA LEU A 8 -12.15 4.80 17.62
C LEU A 8 -11.11 4.51 18.70
N LYS A 9 -10.38 3.41 18.53
CA LYS A 9 -9.21 3.10 19.36
C LYS A 9 -7.98 3.77 18.76
N GLU A 10 -7.19 4.40 19.62
CA GLU A 10 -5.87 4.93 19.23
C GLU A 10 -4.90 3.76 18.93
N VAL A 11 -4.03 3.96 17.95
CA VAL A 11 -3.02 2.98 17.51
C VAL A 11 -1.64 3.57 17.67
N ASP A 12 -0.64 2.73 17.94
CA ASP A 12 0.74 3.17 18.16
C ASP A 12 1.44 3.55 16.86
N ARG A 13 1.06 2.89 15.75
CA ARG A 13 1.65 3.11 14.43
C ARG A 13 0.66 2.80 13.31
N VAL A 14 0.74 3.58 12.25
CA VAL A 14 0.13 3.31 10.94
C VAL A 14 1.24 3.30 9.89
N GLU A 15 1.25 2.29 9.05
CA GLU A 15 2.07 2.22 7.84
C GLU A 15 1.15 2.09 6.63
N VAL A 16 1.42 2.90 5.61
CA VAL A 16 0.69 2.89 4.35
C VAL A 16 1.67 2.61 3.24
N LEU A 17 1.50 1.48 2.56
CA LEU A 17 2.22 1.15 1.35
C LEU A 17 1.32 1.43 0.15
N THR A 18 1.75 2.33 -0.72
CA THR A 18 1.08 2.58 -2.00
C THR A 18 1.41 1.46 -2.98
N LEU A 19 0.43 0.61 -3.26
CA LEU A 19 0.53 -0.44 -4.26
C LEU A 19 0.12 0.04 -5.65
N MET A 20 -0.74 1.04 -5.74
CA MET A 20 -1.11 1.66 -7.01
C MET A 20 -1.49 3.12 -6.81
N ASP A 21 -1.05 3.96 -7.73
CA ASP A 21 -1.42 5.37 -7.86
C ASP A 21 -1.34 5.76 -9.35
N ASN A 22 -1.84 6.94 -9.67
CA ASN A 22 -1.84 7.52 -11.02
C ASN A 22 -0.44 7.73 -11.58
N PHE A 23 0.58 7.81 -10.73
CA PHE A 23 1.95 8.08 -11.11
C PHE A 23 2.94 7.28 -10.27
N VAL A 24 4.07 6.94 -10.90
CA VAL A 24 5.23 6.39 -10.23
C VAL A 24 6.47 7.17 -10.65
N ASP A 25 7.28 7.56 -9.67
CA ASP A 25 8.59 8.17 -9.89
C ASP A 25 9.62 7.42 -9.05
N VAL A 26 10.40 6.57 -9.72
CA VAL A 26 11.41 5.71 -9.11
C VAL A 26 12.73 6.44 -8.81
N LEU A 27 12.83 7.72 -9.17
CA LEU A 27 14.01 8.54 -8.90
C LEU A 27 13.84 9.40 -7.65
N LEU A 28 12.65 9.43 -7.05
CA LEU A 28 12.43 10.10 -5.78
C LEU A 28 13.28 9.46 -4.68
N GLU A 29 13.87 10.32 -3.86
CA GLU A 29 14.63 9.92 -2.69
C GLU A 29 13.73 9.75 -1.47
N ASP A 30 14.25 9.01 -0.49
CA ASP A 30 13.61 8.83 0.81
C ASP A 30 13.49 10.15 1.58
N THR A 31 12.55 10.17 2.51
CA THR A 31 12.41 11.23 3.52
C THR A 31 12.42 10.63 4.92
N ALA A 32 12.33 11.48 5.95
CA ALA A 32 12.24 11.01 7.33
C ALA A 32 11.02 10.13 7.63
N VAL A 33 9.97 10.18 6.79
CA VAL A 33 8.69 9.48 7.02
C VAL A 33 8.21 8.66 5.83
N VAL A 34 8.94 8.67 4.71
CA VAL A 34 8.60 7.92 3.49
C VAL A 34 9.84 7.19 3.00
N THR A 35 9.71 5.89 2.82
CA THR A 35 10.71 5.03 2.17
C THR A 35 10.25 4.70 0.76
N ARG A 36 11.18 4.71 -0.19
CA ARG A 36 10.99 4.36 -1.59
C ARG A 36 11.64 3.01 -1.89
N PRO A 37 11.13 2.26 -2.89
CA PRO A 37 11.79 1.05 -3.34
C PRO A 37 13.22 1.34 -3.80
N PRO A 38 14.19 0.47 -3.49
CA PRO A 38 15.56 0.68 -3.91
C PRO A 38 15.68 0.58 -5.44
N LYS A 39 16.54 1.42 -6.02
CA LYS A 39 16.81 1.45 -7.48
C LYS A 39 17.56 0.21 -7.98
N ALA A 40 18.20 -0.52 -7.08
CA ALA A 40 18.94 -1.75 -7.33
C ALA A 40 18.88 -2.66 -6.11
N VAL A 41 18.93 -3.97 -6.34
CA VAL A 41 19.06 -4.98 -5.27
C VAL A 41 20.48 -5.52 -5.33
N GLY A 42 21.33 -5.11 -4.41
CA GLY A 42 22.77 -5.39 -4.50
C GLY A 42 23.40 -4.69 -5.71
N GLU A 43 24.03 -5.47 -6.59
CA GLU A 43 24.66 -4.97 -7.84
C GLU A 43 23.74 -5.13 -9.07
N GLU A 44 22.54 -5.67 -8.90
CA GLU A 44 21.61 -5.96 -10.00
C GLU A 44 20.61 -4.81 -10.20
N ILE A 45 20.56 -4.30 -11.44
CA ILE A 45 19.52 -3.36 -11.87
C ILE A 45 18.29 -4.18 -12.27
N PRO A 46 17.11 -3.93 -11.67
CA PRO A 46 15.87 -4.59 -12.05
C PRO A 46 15.59 -4.42 -13.55
N THR A 47 15.22 -5.51 -14.23
CA THR A 47 14.83 -5.47 -15.65
C THR A 47 13.42 -4.92 -15.87
N ASP A 48 12.73 -4.59 -14.79
CA ASP A 48 11.32 -4.25 -14.74
C ASP A 48 11.05 -3.40 -13.50
N THR A 49 9.94 -2.67 -13.48
CA THR A 49 9.67 -1.62 -12.49
C THR A 49 8.22 -1.65 -12.00
N LEU A 50 7.90 -0.78 -11.04
CA LEU A 50 6.53 -0.56 -10.57
C LEU A 50 5.67 0.05 -11.68
N LEU A 51 4.41 -0.39 -11.73
CA LEU A 51 3.40 0.13 -12.65
C LEU A 51 2.59 1.25 -11.99
N ALA A 52 2.11 2.17 -12.80
CA ALA A 52 1.13 3.18 -12.44
C ALA A 52 -0.09 3.04 -13.36
N GLU A 53 -1.27 3.36 -12.85
CA GLU A 53 -2.51 3.35 -13.62
C GLU A 53 -3.52 4.34 -13.02
N HIS A 54 -4.59 4.65 -13.75
CA HIS A 54 -5.66 5.48 -13.21
C HIS A 54 -6.49 4.71 -12.16
N GLY A 55 -5.95 4.60 -10.95
CA GLY A 55 -6.52 3.81 -9.87
C GLY A 55 -5.73 4.00 -8.57
N LEU A 56 -6.34 3.60 -7.46
CA LEU A 56 -5.71 3.64 -6.14
C LEU A 56 -5.73 2.23 -5.53
N CYS A 57 -4.63 1.87 -4.88
CA CYS A 57 -4.59 0.69 -4.02
C CYS A 57 -3.55 0.92 -2.92
N LEU A 58 -4.00 0.83 -1.66
CA LEU A 58 -3.17 1.04 -0.49
C LEU A 58 -3.21 -0.19 0.40
N LEU A 59 -2.04 -0.70 0.80
CA LEU A 59 -1.94 -1.67 1.88
C LEU A 59 -1.74 -0.91 3.19
N VAL A 60 -2.72 -0.97 4.08
CA VAL A 60 -2.70 -0.22 5.34
C VAL A 60 -2.48 -1.20 6.48
N LYS A 61 -1.39 -1.00 7.23
CA LYS A 61 -1.05 -1.78 8.43
C LYS A 61 -1.16 -0.89 9.66
N VAL A 62 -1.89 -1.34 10.66
CA VAL A 62 -1.99 -0.67 11.97
C VAL A 62 -1.47 -1.59 13.07
N GLN A 63 -0.83 -0.99 14.08
CA GLN A 63 -0.28 -1.70 15.23
C GLN A 63 -0.81 -1.10 16.53
N GLN A 64 -1.26 -1.96 17.45
CA GLN A 64 -1.50 -1.62 18.85
C GLN A 64 -0.85 -2.69 19.75
N GLY A 65 0.17 -2.34 20.52
CA GLY A 65 0.94 -3.27 21.33
C GLY A 65 1.54 -4.40 20.49
N ALA A 66 1.06 -5.63 20.68
CA ALA A 66 1.47 -6.81 19.89
C ALA A 66 0.51 -7.13 18.72
N GLU A 67 -0.67 -6.50 18.68
CA GLU A 67 -1.71 -6.76 17.67
C GLU A 67 -1.46 -5.96 16.40
N LYS A 68 -1.45 -6.66 15.26
CA LYS A 68 -1.33 -6.10 13.92
C LYS A 68 -2.60 -6.37 13.15
N HIS A 69 -3.09 -5.35 12.45
CA HIS A 69 -4.17 -5.50 11.49
C HIS A 69 -3.75 -4.93 10.15
N THR A 70 -4.06 -5.67 9.08
CA THR A 70 -3.74 -5.27 7.70
C THR A 70 -4.99 -5.32 6.85
N ILE A 71 -5.24 -4.23 6.13
CA ILE A 71 -6.30 -4.17 5.12
C ILE A 71 -5.75 -3.74 3.76
N LEU A 72 -6.42 -4.18 2.71
CA LEU A 72 -6.29 -3.58 1.38
C LEU A 72 -7.39 -2.53 1.21
N PHE A 73 -7.00 -1.30 0.92
CA PHE A 73 -7.93 -0.21 0.64
C PHE A 73 -7.88 0.10 -0.85
N ASP A 74 -9.01 -0.11 -1.53
CA ASP A 74 -9.16 -0.16 -2.98
C ASP A 74 -8.28 -1.21 -3.68
N THR A 75 -8.53 -1.44 -4.98
CA THR A 75 -7.98 -2.58 -5.73
C THR A 75 -7.41 -2.20 -7.09
N GLY A 76 -7.17 -0.91 -7.35
CA GLY A 76 -6.77 -0.44 -8.67
C GLY A 76 -7.88 -0.58 -9.71
N TYR A 77 -7.51 -0.54 -10.98
CA TYR A 77 -8.40 -0.51 -12.13
C TYR A 77 -8.42 -1.82 -12.93
N ASN A 78 -7.27 -2.49 -13.08
CA ASN A 78 -7.17 -3.75 -13.84
C ASN A 78 -6.67 -4.93 -12.99
N ASN A 79 -6.70 -6.12 -13.57
CA ASN A 79 -6.36 -7.37 -12.91
C ASN A 79 -4.84 -7.68 -12.88
N MET A 80 -3.97 -6.75 -13.28
CA MET A 80 -2.53 -6.96 -13.39
C MET A 80 -1.72 -6.00 -12.51
N GLY A 81 -2.06 -4.71 -12.49
CA GLY A 81 -1.22 -3.66 -11.91
C GLY A 81 -0.88 -3.88 -10.44
N VAL A 82 -1.91 -4.05 -9.60
CA VAL A 82 -1.74 -4.27 -8.15
C VAL A 82 -0.96 -5.56 -7.87
N LEU A 83 -1.28 -6.66 -8.56
CA LEU A 83 -0.61 -7.95 -8.36
C LEU A 83 0.87 -7.89 -8.76
N HIS A 84 1.18 -7.20 -9.86
CA HIS A 84 2.55 -6.95 -10.28
C HIS A 84 3.34 -6.15 -9.23
N ASN A 85 2.75 -5.06 -8.72
CA ASN A 85 3.41 -4.23 -7.72
C ASN A 85 3.57 -4.97 -6.38
N MET A 86 2.62 -5.82 -5.98
CA MET A 86 2.77 -6.69 -4.81
C MET A 86 3.98 -7.63 -4.95
N ASP A 87 4.17 -8.25 -6.12
CA ASP A 87 5.34 -9.11 -6.41
C ASP A 87 6.66 -8.31 -6.30
N LYS A 88 6.74 -7.14 -6.97
CA LYS A 88 7.94 -6.29 -6.94
C LYS A 88 8.29 -5.78 -5.53
N LEU A 89 7.29 -5.60 -4.67
CA LEU A 89 7.45 -5.09 -3.31
C LEU A 89 7.46 -6.21 -2.26
N ALA A 90 7.48 -7.48 -2.68
CA ALA A 90 7.49 -8.65 -1.82
C ALA A 90 6.35 -8.64 -0.76
N VAL A 91 5.15 -8.23 -1.18
CA VAL A 91 3.97 -8.23 -0.32
C VAL A 91 3.33 -9.61 -0.31
N ASP A 92 3.18 -10.20 0.88
CA ASP A 92 2.41 -11.44 1.05
C ASP A 92 0.91 -11.11 1.21
N PRO A 93 0.05 -11.53 0.27
CA PRO A 93 -1.37 -11.25 0.36
C PRO A 93 -2.08 -11.98 1.50
N ASN A 94 -1.49 -13.04 2.06
CA ASN A 94 -2.07 -13.77 3.18
C ASN A 94 -2.06 -12.98 4.50
N GLU A 95 -1.32 -11.86 4.57
CA GLU A 95 -1.33 -10.97 5.74
C GLU A 95 -2.62 -10.12 5.82
N MET A 96 -3.40 -10.03 4.73
CA MET A 96 -4.57 -9.16 4.64
C MET A 96 -5.81 -9.80 5.29
N GLU A 97 -6.47 -9.05 6.16
CA GLU A 97 -7.67 -9.51 6.88
C GLU A 97 -8.97 -9.13 6.15
N ALA A 98 -8.93 -8.01 5.42
CA ALA A 98 -10.09 -7.47 4.74
C ALA A 98 -9.69 -6.61 3.53
N ILE A 99 -10.63 -6.50 2.59
CA ILE A 99 -10.59 -5.54 1.49
C ILE A 99 -11.70 -4.52 1.73
N VAL A 100 -11.34 -3.25 1.67
CA VAL A 100 -12.25 -2.11 1.82
C VAL A 100 -12.28 -1.36 0.50
N LEU A 101 -13.48 -1.18 -0.06
CA LEU A 101 -13.69 -0.35 -1.25
C LEU A 101 -14.19 1.01 -0.80
N SER A 102 -13.46 2.06 -1.17
CA SER A 102 -13.79 3.46 -0.82
C SER A 102 -15.16 3.86 -1.38
N HIS A 103 -15.40 3.56 -2.65
CA HIS A 103 -16.65 3.71 -3.37
C HIS A 103 -16.61 2.89 -4.67
N ALA A 104 -17.76 2.73 -5.32
CA ALA A 104 -17.88 1.95 -6.55
C ALA A 104 -17.68 2.82 -7.81
N HIS A 105 -16.43 3.12 -8.15
CA HIS A 105 -16.06 3.61 -9.48
C HIS A 105 -15.80 2.45 -10.45
N MET A 106 -15.38 2.77 -11.69
CA MET A 106 -15.07 1.79 -12.74
C MET A 106 -14.01 0.78 -12.30
#